data_AF-A0A0S2F7U5-F1
#
_entry.id   AF-A0A0S2F7U5-F1
#
_cell.length_a   1.000
_cell.length_b   1.000
_cell.length_c   1.000
_cell.angle_alpha   90.00
_cell.angle_beta   90.00
_cell.angle_gamma   90.00
#
_symmetry.space_group_name_H-M   'P 1'
#
loop_
_entity.id
_entity.type
_entity.pdbx_description
1 polymer ?
#
loop_
_entity_poly.entity_id
_entity_poly.type
_entity_poly.pdbx_seq_one_letter_code
_entity_poly.pdbx_strand_id
1 'polypeptide(L)'
;MRATAATAAGAGLLPALFCTLMFCALIASCATTPQPQASAKENAAMTTQSPTLADSARLDAEQIGKRVLKLIDSIHGAQDLSPENIEKQTGIKVEIHSEDRTEYGFGGALTNAWSYSLTSVSYRQGEKPTRLDFRFLSQAQGAVDIAPICSMDFKDYSQALTSAGFQAQTLPSGDGSDPGFGYRGAEPWSFVRGKVEVAVYIHGNQDPEQGRACISSLAISTQA
;
A
#
# COMPACT_ATOMS: atom_id res chain seq x y z
N MET A 1 -34.48 -47.99 15.06
CA MET A 1 -35.31 -47.72 13.87
C MET A 1 -34.46 -47.04 12.81
N ARG A 2 -34.41 -47.67 11.63
CA ARG A 2 -34.06 -47.19 10.27
C ARG A 2 -32.74 -46.45 9.99
N ALA A 3 -31.89 -47.18 9.24
CA ALA A 3 -30.98 -46.67 8.22
C ALA A 3 -31.75 -46.22 6.96
N THR A 4 -31.19 -45.27 6.19
CA THR A 4 -31.13 -45.30 4.70
C THR A 4 -30.23 -44.19 4.15
N ALA A 5 -29.47 -44.55 3.12
CA ALA A 5 -28.59 -43.71 2.29
C ALA A 5 -29.37 -42.93 1.20
N ALA A 6 -28.68 -42.02 0.49
CA ALA A 6 -28.47 -42.06 -0.99
C ALA A 6 -28.38 -40.66 -1.69
N THR A 7 -27.27 -40.46 -2.42
CA THR A 7 -27.03 -39.86 -3.77
C THR A 7 -27.65 -38.54 -4.26
N ALA A 8 -26.79 -37.67 -4.84
CA ALA A 8 -26.67 -37.30 -6.28
C ALA A 8 -25.62 -36.17 -6.41
N ALA A 9 -24.48 -36.29 -7.12
CA ALA A 9 -24.25 -36.34 -8.58
C ALA A 9 -24.64 -35.06 -9.34
N GLY A 10 -23.65 -34.34 -9.88
CA GLY A 10 -23.83 -33.18 -10.76
C GLY A 10 -22.52 -32.71 -11.37
N ALA A 11 -22.07 -33.40 -12.42
CA ALA A 11 -20.92 -33.05 -13.24
C ALA A 11 -21.26 -31.91 -14.23
N GLY A 12 -20.38 -30.91 -14.35
CA GLY A 12 -20.45 -29.87 -15.39
C GLY A 12 -19.29 -30.03 -16.38
N LEU A 13 -19.62 -30.47 -17.59
CA LEU A 13 -18.72 -30.61 -18.74
C LEU A 13 -18.43 -29.25 -19.42
N LEU A 14 -17.19 -29.07 -19.86
CA LEU A 14 -16.77 -28.21 -21.00
C LEU A 14 -17.20 -28.87 -22.33
N PRO A 15 -17.38 -28.13 -23.45
CA PRO A 15 -16.26 -27.94 -24.38
C PRO A 15 -16.27 -26.62 -25.20
N ALA A 16 -15.14 -26.44 -25.89
CA ALA A 16 -14.67 -25.35 -26.74
C ALA A 16 -15.47 -25.07 -28.03
N LEU A 17 -15.22 -23.91 -28.66
CA LEU A 17 -15.23 -23.70 -30.13
C LEU A 17 -14.59 -22.30 -30.43
N PHE A 18 -13.32 -22.20 -30.81
CA PHE A 18 -12.80 -22.07 -32.20
C PHE A 18 -13.58 -21.13 -33.14
N CYS A 19 -12.98 -20.00 -33.54
CA CYS A 19 -13.09 -19.46 -34.91
C CYS A 19 -12.00 -18.42 -35.25
N THR A 20 -11.04 -18.84 -36.06
CA THR A 20 -10.01 -18.07 -36.79
C THR A 20 -10.54 -17.52 -38.11
N LEU A 21 -10.18 -16.27 -38.49
CA LEU A 21 -10.14 -15.67 -39.85
C LEU A 21 -9.31 -14.38 -39.72
N MET A 22 -8.11 -14.12 -40.27
CA MET A 22 -7.42 -14.31 -41.57
C MET A 22 -7.90 -13.40 -42.75
N PHE A 23 -6.96 -12.57 -43.21
CA PHE A 23 -6.71 -12.03 -44.58
C PHE A 23 -7.25 -10.67 -45.10
N CYS A 24 -6.38 -10.09 -45.96
CA CYS A 24 -6.51 -9.01 -46.97
C CYS A 24 -5.95 -7.64 -46.54
N ALA A 25 -4.73 -7.20 -46.89
CA ALA A 25 -4.00 -7.09 -48.17
C ALA A 25 -4.43 -5.90 -49.06
N LEU A 26 -3.44 -5.04 -49.36
CA LEU A 26 -3.12 -4.34 -50.63
C LEU A 26 -3.11 -2.79 -50.64
N ILE A 27 -1.96 -2.29 -51.15
CA ILE A 27 -1.68 -1.17 -52.10
C ILE A 27 -2.13 0.27 -51.78
N ALA A 28 -1.52 1.36 -52.25
CA ALA A 28 -0.19 1.78 -52.72
C ALA A 28 -0.42 3.23 -53.25
N SER A 29 0.46 4.20 -52.97
CA SER A 29 0.95 5.18 -53.96
C SER A 29 1.63 6.41 -53.35
N CYS A 30 2.73 6.77 -53.99
CA CYS A 30 3.65 7.85 -53.71
C CYS A 30 3.12 9.22 -54.17
N ALA A 31 3.53 10.28 -53.49
CA ALA A 31 3.90 11.54 -54.13
C ALA A 31 5.00 12.22 -53.28
N THR A 32 6.23 12.09 -53.74
CA THR A 32 7.39 12.84 -53.24
C THR A 32 7.50 14.12 -54.05
N THR A 33 7.36 15.26 -53.38
CA THR A 33 7.75 16.58 -53.90
C THR A 33 9.01 17.02 -53.17
N PRO A 34 10.12 17.35 -53.86
CA PRO A 34 11.33 17.85 -53.21
C PRO A 34 11.18 19.35 -52.91
N GLN A 35 11.27 19.72 -51.63
CA GLN A 35 11.29 21.12 -51.19
C GLN A 35 12.74 21.55 -50.84
N PRO A 36 13.15 22.80 -51.16
CA PRO A 36 14.55 23.23 -51.15
C PRO A 36 15.20 23.22 -49.76
N GLN A 37 16.47 22.79 -49.73
CA GLN A 37 17.37 22.92 -48.59
C GLN A 37 17.61 24.39 -48.26
N ALA A 38 16.99 24.87 -47.18
CA ALA A 38 17.48 26.01 -46.43
C ALA A 38 18.51 25.49 -45.42
N SER A 39 19.76 25.89 -45.58
CA SER A 39 20.84 25.66 -44.62
C SER A 39 20.45 26.13 -43.23
N ALA A 40 20.23 25.19 -42.31
CA ALA A 40 20.14 25.46 -40.88
C ALA A 40 21.42 24.95 -40.20
N LYS A 41 22.16 25.91 -39.69
CA LYS A 41 23.35 25.79 -38.84
C LYS A 41 23.05 24.90 -37.63
N GLU A 42 23.80 23.81 -37.48
CA GLU A 42 23.78 22.92 -36.31
C GLU A 42 24.57 23.53 -35.13
N ASN A 43 24.21 23.08 -33.93
CA ASN A 43 24.77 23.31 -32.59
C ASN A 43 24.27 24.58 -31.87
N ALA A 44 23.59 24.51 -30.72
CA ALA A 44 23.37 23.41 -29.78
C ALA A 44 21.98 23.55 -29.16
N ALA A 45 21.13 22.54 -29.33
CA ALA A 45 19.93 22.39 -28.52
C ALA A 45 20.37 21.87 -27.15
N MET A 46 20.45 22.74 -26.14
CA MET A 46 20.29 22.27 -24.76
C MET A 46 18.90 21.67 -24.68
N THR A 47 18.81 20.34 -24.56
CA THR A 47 17.63 19.71 -23.99
C THR A 47 17.64 20.04 -22.50
N THR A 48 17.23 21.26 -22.15
CA THR A 48 16.72 21.54 -20.82
C THR A 48 15.39 20.78 -20.76
N GLN A 49 15.41 19.60 -20.16
CA GLN A 49 14.19 18.94 -19.72
C GLN A 49 13.54 19.91 -18.73
N SER A 50 12.59 20.71 -19.20
CA SER A 50 11.70 21.44 -18.32
C SER A 50 11.01 20.40 -17.45
N PRO A 51 11.15 20.45 -16.12
CA PRO A 51 10.37 19.58 -15.26
C PRO A 51 8.90 19.87 -15.56
N THR A 52 8.19 18.85 -16.03
CA THR A 52 6.76 18.93 -16.27
C THR A 52 6.12 19.36 -14.94
N LEU A 53 5.50 20.54 -14.91
CA LEU A 53 4.81 21.15 -13.77
C LEU A 53 3.68 20.27 -13.16
N ALA A 54 3.48 19.04 -13.66
CA ALA A 54 2.56 18.05 -13.14
C ALA A 54 3.15 17.16 -12.02
N ASP A 55 4.48 17.16 -11.83
CA ASP A 55 5.15 16.36 -10.80
C ASP A 55 5.41 17.14 -9.49
N SER A 56 5.21 18.46 -9.55
CA SER A 56 5.41 19.38 -8.42
C SER A 56 4.16 19.45 -7.54
N ALA A 57 3.96 18.44 -6.67
CA ALA A 57 3.25 18.51 -5.37
C ALA A 57 2.84 17.15 -4.80
N ARG A 58 3.15 16.03 -5.48
CA ARG A 58 2.83 14.71 -4.96
C ARG A 58 3.87 14.29 -3.92
N LEU A 59 3.40 13.84 -2.75
CA LEU A 59 4.28 13.28 -1.72
C LEU A 59 4.80 11.91 -2.18
N ASP A 60 6.10 11.69 -2.05
CA ASP A 60 6.70 10.37 -2.30
C ASP A 60 6.52 9.43 -1.08
N ALA A 61 6.84 8.14 -1.26
CA ALA A 61 6.65 7.12 -0.22
C ALA A 61 7.52 7.37 1.03
N GLU A 62 8.72 7.94 0.88
CA GLU A 62 9.61 8.27 1.99
C GLU A 62 9.04 9.41 2.83
N GLN A 63 8.55 10.46 2.17
CA GLN A 63 7.89 11.60 2.81
C GLN A 63 6.64 11.17 3.57
N ILE A 64 5.81 10.29 2.98
CA ILE A 64 4.65 9.72 3.66
C ILE A 64 5.08 8.86 4.85
N GLY A 65 6.06 7.97 4.68
CA GLY A 65 6.57 7.13 5.75
C GLY A 65 7.07 7.92 6.95
N LYS A 66 7.88 8.97 6.71
CA LYS A 66 8.36 9.89 7.75
C LYS A 66 7.23 10.63 8.48
N ARG A 67 6.19 11.07 7.75
CA ARG A 67 5.01 11.72 8.34
C ARG A 67 4.22 10.75 9.23
N VAL A 68 4.06 9.50 8.79
CA VAL A 68 3.39 8.45 9.58
C VAL A 68 4.21 8.07 10.81
N LEU A 69 5.53 7.93 10.70
CA LEU A 69 6.40 7.67 11.86
C LEU A 69 6.34 8.80 12.89
N LYS A 70 6.29 10.06 12.44
CA LYS A 70 6.08 11.22 13.32
C LYS A 70 4.70 11.18 14.02
N LEU A 71 3.65 10.76 13.31
CA LEU A 71 2.34 10.54 13.91
C LEU A 71 2.41 9.44 14.98
N ILE A 72 2.99 8.29 14.68
CA ILE A 72 3.17 7.17 15.62
C ILE A 72 3.88 7.64 16.89
N ASP A 73 4.96 8.40 16.75
CA ASP A 73 5.70 8.93 17.89
C ASP A 73 4.85 9.86 18.78
N SER A 74 3.90 10.60 18.20
CA SER A 74 2.99 11.46 18.96
C SER A 74 1.90 10.70 19.74
N ILE A 75 1.60 9.46 19.38
CA ILE A 75 0.48 8.70 19.94
C ILE A 75 0.90 8.03 21.25
N HIS A 76 0.17 8.35 22.33
CA HIS A 76 0.36 7.79 23.67
C HIS A 76 -0.93 7.14 24.21
N GLY A 77 -2.07 7.37 23.56
CA GLY A 77 -3.35 6.71 23.83
C GLY A 77 -4.43 7.07 22.83
N ALA A 78 -5.66 6.56 23.05
CA ALA A 78 -6.77 6.68 22.11
C ALA A 78 -7.15 8.13 21.76
N GLN A 79 -6.95 9.08 22.70
CA GLN A 79 -7.20 10.49 22.45
C GLN A 79 -6.30 11.11 21.38
N ASP A 80 -5.11 10.53 21.16
CA ASP A 80 -4.14 11.03 20.19
C ASP A 80 -4.43 10.52 18.77
N LEU A 81 -5.43 9.66 18.60
CA LEU A 81 -5.90 9.20 17.29
C LEU A 81 -6.80 10.24 16.60
N SER A 82 -7.09 11.39 17.23
CA SER A 82 -8.03 12.37 16.70
C SER A 82 -7.61 12.90 15.32
N PRO A 83 -8.58 13.26 14.45
CA PRO A 83 -8.31 13.89 13.16
C PRO A 83 -7.36 15.09 13.29
N GLU A 84 -7.53 15.91 14.33
CA GLU A 84 -6.75 17.12 14.55
C GLU A 84 -5.28 16.80 14.88
N ASN A 85 -5.01 15.75 15.67
CA ASN A 85 -3.63 15.32 15.91
C ASN A 85 -3.02 14.72 14.64
N ILE A 86 -3.79 13.93 13.88
CA ILE A 86 -3.34 13.37 12.60
C ILE A 86 -2.92 14.48 11.64
N GLU A 87 -3.76 15.50 11.44
CA GLU A 87 -3.43 16.65 10.58
C GLU A 87 -2.20 17.40 11.08
N LYS A 88 -2.11 17.65 12.39
CA LYS A 88 -0.99 18.37 13.00
C LYS A 88 0.35 17.66 12.79
N GLN A 89 0.38 16.34 12.94
CA GLN A 89 1.64 15.59 12.88
C GLN A 89 2.05 15.27 11.45
N THR A 90 1.08 14.87 10.62
CA THR A 90 1.33 14.47 9.24
C THR A 90 1.38 15.66 8.29
N GLY A 91 0.73 16.78 8.61
CA GLY A 91 0.54 17.90 7.68
C GLY A 91 -0.35 17.57 6.48
N ILE A 92 -1.12 16.49 6.54
CA ILE A 92 -2.06 16.05 5.50
C ILE A 92 -3.47 16.28 6.03
N LYS A 93 -4.34 16.86 5.20
CA LYS A 93 -5.74 17.10 5.55
C LYS A 93 -6.47 15.76 5.76
N VAL A 94 -7.20 15.65 6.86
CA VAL A 94 -8.05 14.50 7.17
C VAL A 94 -9.46 14.80 6.70
N GLU A 95 -10.03 13.84 5.98
CA GLU A 95 -11.43 13.83 5.58
C GLU A 95 -12.26 13.11 6.64
N ILE A 96 -13.38 13.71 7.01
CA ILE A 96 -14.35 13.11 7.93
C ILE A 96 -15.48 12.52 7.09
N HIS A 97 -15.74 11.22 7.25
CA HIS A 97 -16.71 10.47 6.46
C HIS A 97 -18.02 10.16 7.20
N SER A 98 -18.06 10.34 8.53
CA SER A 98 -19.26 10.14 9.34
C SER A 98 -19.65 11.38 10.16
N GLU A 99 -20.95 11.54 10.43
CA GLU A 99 -21.47 12.66 11.25
C GLU A 99 -20.95 12.64 12.69
N ASP A 100 -20.80 11.44 13.26
CA ASP A 100 -20.26 11.21 14.60
C ASP A 100 -18.73 11.36 14.69
N ARG A 101 -18.07 11.64 13.55
CA ARG A 101 -16.61 11.81 13.42
C ARG A 101 -15.80 10.58 13.86
N THR A 102 -16.38 9.38 13.79
CA THR A 102 -15.69 8.12 14.08
C THR A 102 -15.04 7.50 12.84
N GLU A 103 -15.52 7.81 11.65
CA GLU A 103 -14.95 7.40 10.37
C GLU A 103 -14.24 8.59 9.72
N TYR A 104 -12.92 8.50 9.60
CA TYR A 104 -12.08 9.51 8.98
C TYR A 104 -10.78 8.92 8.45
N GLY A 105 -10.13 9.66 7.57
CA GLY A 105 -8.86 9.24 7.01
C GLY A 105 -8.25 10.25 6.08
N PHE A 106 -7.14 9.87 5.47
CA PHE A 106 -6.58 10.57 4.34
C PHE A 106 -5.99 9.56 3.36
N GLY A 107 -5.85 9.97 2.11
CA GLY A 107 -5.17 9.15 1.11
C GLY A 107 -4.77 10.00 -0.08
N GLY A 108 -3.94 9.40 -0.94
CA GLY A 108 -3.48 10.06 -2.15
C GLY A 108 -2.75 9.12 -3.08
N ALA A 109 -2.57 9.55 -4.32
CA ALA A 109 -1.72 8.85 -5.27
C ALA A 109 -0.24 9.04 -4.92
N LEU A 110 0.57 7.99 -5.07
CA LEU A 110 2.04 8.02 -5.03
C LEU A 110 2.62 7.95 -6.45
N THR A 111 2.07 7.03 -7.25
CA THR A 111 2.38 6.88 -8.67
C THR A 111 1.09 6.58 -9.42
N ASN A 112 1.17 6.30 -10.72
CA ASN A 112 0.02 5.83 -11.48
C ASN A 112 -0.41 4.40 -11.11
N ALA A 113 0.44 3.64 -10.40
CA ALA A 113 0.18 2.26 -9.98
C ALA A 113 -0.01 2.10 -8.48
N TRP A 114 0.29 3.15 -7.69
CA TRP A 114 0.32 3.10 -6.24
C TRP A 114 -0.39 4.29 -5.62
N SER A 115 -1.18 4.02 -4.58
CA SER A 115 -1.72 5.03 -3.66
C SER A 115 -1.38 4.68 -2.22
N TYR A 116 -1.67 5.59 -1.31
CA TYR A 116 -1.61 5.36 0.14
C TYR A 116 -2.93 5.74 0.78
N SER A 117 -3.21 5.15 1.93
CA SER A 117 -4.35 5.49 2.78
C SER A 117 -4.00 5.36 4.25
N LEU A 118 -4.57 6.21 5.07
CA LEU A 118 -4.69 6.05 6.52
C LEU A 118 -6.18 6.15 6.88
N THR A 119 -6.72 5.16 7.58
CA THR A 119 -8.14 5.13 7.97
C THR A 119 -8.32 4.82 9.46
N SER A 120 -9.28 5.48 10.09
CA SER A 120 -9.71 5.15 11.45
C SER A 120 -10.44 3.81 11.50
N VAL A 121 -10.25 3.08 12.59
CA VAL A 121 -10.93 1.82 12.86
C VAL A 121 -11.46 1.83 14.30
N SER A 122 -12.77 1.64 14.43
CA SER A 122 -13.46 1.44 15.70
C SER A 122 -13.80 -0.03 15.89
N TYR A 123 -13.78 -0.51 17.14
CA TYR A 123 -14.18 -1.89 17.45
C TYR A 123 -15.70 -2.10 17.26
N ARG A 124 -16.50 -1.08 17.58
CA ARG A 124 -17.93 -1.02 17.26
C ARG A 124 -18.27 0.28 16.53
N GLN A 125 -19.30 0.22 15.69
CA GLN A 125 -19.83 1.41 15.02
C GLN A 125 -20.30 2.44 16.04
N GLY A 126 -19.95 3.71 15.83
CA GLY A 126 -20.28 4.81 16.73
C GLY A 126 -19.38 4.93 17.97
N GLU A 127 -18.45 4.00 18.19
CA GLU A 127 -17.41 4.15 19.21
C GLU A 127 -16.24 4.97 18.66
N LYS A 128 -15.49 5.62 19.57
CA LYS A 128 -14.25 6.29 19.21
C LYS A 128 -13.25 5.28 18.62
N PRO A 129 -12.49 5.66 17.59
CA PRO A 129 -11.45 4.79 17.04
C PRO A 129 -10.44 4.34 18.08
N THR A 130 -10.05 3.09 18.00
CA THR A 130 -8.99 2.49 18.83
C THR A 130 -7.77 2.09 18.00
N ARG A 131 -7.85 2.28 16.68
CA ARG A 131 -6.78 1.92 15.75
C ARG A 131 -6.78 2.83 14.51
N LEU A 132 -5.59 3.03 13.94
CA LEU A 132 -5.38 3.59 12.61
C LEU A 132 -4.74 2.52 11.72
N ASP A 133 -5.27 2.34 10.51
CA ASP A 133 -4.69 1.45 9.50
C ASP A 133 -4.04 2.30 8.40
N PHE A 134 -2.70 2.22 8.28
CA PHE A 134 -1.96 2.81 7.17
C PHE A 134 -1.58 1.74 6.15
N ARG A 135 -1.76 2.01 4.85
CA ARG A 135 -1.50 1.04 3.77
C ARG A 135 -0.93 1.71 2.53
N PHE A 136 -0.01 1.02 1.88
CA PHE A 136 0.28 1.23 0.46
C PHE A 136 -0.60 0.30 -0.38
N LEU A 137 -1.25 0.85 -1.39
CA LEU A 137 -2.27 0.16 -2.19
C LEU A 137 -1.81 0.12 -3.65
N SER A 138 -1.70 -1.08 -4.21
CA SER A 138 -1.44 -1.26 -5.65
C SER A 138 -2.75 -1.26 -6.44
N GLN A 139 -2.72 -0.63 -7.62
CA GLN A 139 -3.80 -0.68 -8.60
C GLN A 139 -3.60 -1.80 -9.63
N ALA A 140 -2.49 -2.53 -9.58
CA ALA A 140 -2.17 -3.59 -10.54
C ALA A 140 -2.94 -4.89 -10.21
N GLN A 141 -3.40 -5.58 -11.26
CA GLN A 141 -3.87 -6.96 -11.11
C GLN A 141 -2.69 -7.91 -11.31
N GLY A 142 -2.08 -8.40 -10.22
CA GLY A 142 -1.00 -9.39 -10.27
C GLY A 142 0.29 -8.94 -9.57
N ALA A 143 1.43 -9.43 -10.05
CA ALA A 143 2.73 -9.04 -9.50
C ALA A 143 2.97 -7.54 -9.74
N VAL A 144 3.22 -6.81 -8.65
CA VAL A 144 3.46 -5.37 -8.68
C VAL A 144 4.93 -5.09 -8.38
N ASP A 145 5.52 -4.13 -9.10
CA ASP A 145 6.80 -3.56 -8.73
C ASP A 145 6.65 -2.79 -7.40
N ILE A 146 7.34 -3.27 -6.36
CA ILE A 146 7.32 -2.70 -5.01
C ILE A 146 8.38 -1.60 -4.81
N ALA A 147 9.28 -1.38 -5.78
CA ALA A 147 10.31 -0.35 -5.68
C ALA A 147 9.75 1.04 -5.33
N PRO A 148 8.59 1.50 -5.87
CA PRO A 148 8.05 2.82 -5.56
C PRO A 148 7.65 3.05 -4.11
N ILE A 149 7.37 1.98 -3.35
CA ILE A 149 6.98 2.06 -1.93
C ILE A 149 8.11 1.64 -0.98
N CYS A 150 9.25 1.20 -1.52
CA CYS A 150 10.35 0.63 -0.74
C CYS A 150 11.46 1.64 -0.43
N SER A 151 11.21 2.95 -0.58
CA SER A 151 12.22 3.98 -0.28
C SER A 151 12.75 3.88 1.16
N MET A 152 11.87 3.53 2.10
CA MET A 152 12.23 3.14 3.45
C MET A 152 11.95 1.65 3.63
N ASP A 153 12.90 0.91 4.19
CA ASP A 153 12.76 -0.51 4.46
C ASP A 153 12.35 -0.79 5.92
N PHE A 154 12.13 -2.06 6.25
CA PHE A 154 11.77 -2.49 7.59
C PHE A 154 12.78 -2.03 8.65
N LYS A 155 14.07 -2.00 8.33
CA LYS A 155 15.11 -1.59 9.28
C LYS A 155 14.97 -0.10 9.60
N ASP A 156 14.66 0.74 8.61
CA ASP A 156 14.39 2.16 8.83
C ASP A 156 13.21 2.37 9.78
N TYR A 157 12.10 1.66 9.59
CA TYR A 157 10.93 1.73 10.47
C TYR A 157 11.22 1.18 11.86
N SER A 158 11.87 0.02 11.95
CA SER A 158 12.24 -0.62 13.22
C SER A 158 13.14 0.29 14.05
N GLN A 159 14.14 0.93 13.41
CA GLN A 159 15.02 1.89 14.08
C GLN A 159 14.25 3.13 14.55
N ALA A 160 13.36 3.68 13.72
CA ALA A 160 12.55 4.83 14.10
C ALA A 160 11.62 4.54 15.28
N LEU A 161 10.93 3.39 15.26
CA LEU A 161 10.06 2.93 16.34
C LEU A 161 10.85 2.70 17.63
N THR A 162 11.99 2.02 17.55
CA THR A 162 12.86 1.78 18.71
C THR A 162 13.39 3.10 19.29
N SER A 163 13.77 4.04 18.43
CA SER A 163 14.22 5.38 18.86
C SER A 163 13.10 6.19 19.52
N ALA A 164 11.84 5.95 19.14
CA ALA A 164 10.66 6.51 19.77
C ALA A 164 10.28 5.77 21.09
N GLY A 165 11.06 4.78 21.53
CA GLY A 165 10.85 4.06 22.78
C GLY A 165 9.88 2.88 22.67
N PHE A 166 9.54 2.43 21.46
CA PHE A 166 8.86 1.16 21.28
C PHE A 166 9.83 -0.01 21.45
N GLN A 167 9.34 -1.12 21.99
CA GLN A 167 10.07 -2.36 22.12
C GLN A 167 9.52 -3.36 21.11
N ALA A 168 10.41 -3.95 20.30
CA ALA A 168 10.04 -5.05 19.42
C ALA A 168 9.60 -6.25 20.27
N GLN A 169 8.40 -6.76 20.01
CA GLN A 169 7.93 -8.01 20.59
C GLN A 169 8.30 -9.15 19.64
N THR A 170 9.13 -10.06 20.14
CA THR A 170 9.26 -11.38 19.52
C THR A 170 8.00 -12.14 19.87
N LEU A 171 7.06 -12.24 18.93
CA LEU A 171 6.08 -13.31 19.01
C LEU A 171 6.90 -14.60 19.01
N PRO A 172 6.69 -15.52 19.98
CA PRO A 172 7.31 -16.83 19.93
C PRO A 172 7.01 -17.36 18.54
N SER A 173 8.04 -17.57 17.72
CA SER A 173 7.84 -18.20 16.42
C SER A 173 7.12 -19.50 16.72
N GLY A 174 5.82 -19.55 16.44
CA GLY A 174 5.09 -20.80 16.52
C GLY A 174 5.91 -21.78 15.72
N ASP A 175 6.15 -22.96 16.28
CA ASP A 175 6.90 -24.07 15.67
C ASP A 175 6.25 -24.62 14.39
N GLY A 176 5.45 -23.80 13.70
CA GLY A 176 4.65 -24.13 12.55
C GLY A 176 3.48 -25.06 12.85
N SER A 177 3.23 -25.42 14.12
CA SER A 177 2.31 -26.50 14.48
C SER A 177 0.99 -26.06 15.13
N ASP A 178 0.77 -24.77 15.40
CA ASP A 178 -0.54 -24.29 15.85
C ASP A 178 -1.55 -24.32 14.67
N PRO A 179 -2.61 -25.15 14.71
CA PRO A 179 -3.67 -25.13 13.72
C PRO A 179 -4.71 -24.02 14.00
N GLY A 180 -4.44 -23.12 14.94
CA GLY A 180 -5.32 -22.08 15.44
C GLY A 180 -5.65 -20.98 14.44
N PHE A 181 -6.91 -20.97 14.00
CA PHE A 181 -7.62 -19.84 13.39
C PHE A 181 -6.98 -19.19 12.15
N GLY A 182 -6.66 -19.98 11.13
CA GLY A 182 -6.90 -19.58 9.73
C GLY A 182 -6.26 -18.30 9.18
N TYR A 183 -5.36 -17.63 9.88
CA TYR A 183 -4.59 -16.51 9.33
C TYR A 183 -3.51 -17.07 8.42
N ARG A 184 -3.87 -17.27 7.15
CA ARG A 184 -2.89 -17.54 6.08
C ARG A 184 -2.12 -16.24 5.79
N GLY A 185 -1.19 -15.89 6.65
CA GLY A 185 -0.30 -14.74 6.50
C GLY A 185 0.91 -14.86 7.41
N ALA A 186 2.01 -14.21 7.05
CA ALA A 186 3.12 -14.02 7.98
C ALA A 186 2.63 -13.17 9.16
N GLU A 187 3.00 -13.58 10.38
CA GLU A 187 2.70 -12.78 11.57
C GLU A 187 3.35 -11.39 11.42
N PRO A 188 2.65 -10.31 11.77
CA PRO A 188 3.23 -8.99 11.71
C PRO A 188 4.32 -8.84 12.78
N TRP A 189 5.29 -7.99 12.49
CA TRP A 189 6.25 -7.56 13.50
C TRP A 189 5.56 -6.57 14.44
N SER A 190 5.51 -6.87 15.73
CA SER A 190 4.85 -6.02 16.73
C SER A 190 5.87 -5.16 17.49
N PHE A 191 5.55 -3.88 17.65
CA PHE A 191 6.32 -2.92 18.44
C PHE A 191 5.40 -2.26 19.46
N VAL A 192 5.78 -2.28 20.74
CA VAL A 192 4.90 -1.82 21.83
C VAL A 192 5.55 -0.73 22.68
N ARG A 193 4.77 0.32 22.98
CA ARG A 193 5.14 1.43 23.88
C ARG A 193 3.94 1.76 24.77
N GLY A 194 3.97 1.31 26.02
CA GLY A 194 2.88 1.53 26.96
C GLY A 194 1.56 0.92 26.44
N LYS A 195 0.54 1.77 26.21
CA LYS A 195 -0.77 1.36 25.68
C LYS A 195 -0.84 1.33 24.15
N VAL A 196 0.27 1.58 23.45
CA VAL A 196 0.31 1.70 21.99
C VAL A 196 1.05 0.52 21.39
N GLU A 197 0.45 -0.13 20.40
CA GLU A 197 1.03 -1.20 19.61
C GLU A 197 1.06 -0.81 18.14
N VAL A 198 2.18 -1.08 17.47
CA VAL A 198 2.35 -0.92 16.03
C VAL A 198 2.67 -2.29 15.44
N ALA A 199 1.70 -2.87 14.72
CA ALA A 199 1.90 -4.07 13.94
C ALA A 199 2.36 -3.69 12.52
N VAL A 200 3.51 -4.21 12.12
CA VAL A 200 4.19 -3.89 10.86
C VAL A 200 4.10 -5.08 9.92
N TYR A 201 3.52 -4.85 8.73
CA TYR A 201 3.43 -5.83 7.66
C TYR A 201 4.40 -5.46 6.54
N ILE A 202 5.00 -6.48 5.91
CA ILE A 202 6.07 -6.29 4.92
C ILE A 202 5.78 -7.00 3.59
N HIS A 203 6.25 -6.39 2.51
CA HIS A 203 6.48 -7.02 1.22
C HIS A 203 7.95 -7.48 1.11
N GLY A 204 8.19 -8.49 0.28
CA GLY A 204 9.52 -9.02 0.03
C GLY A 204 9.88 -10.14 1.00
N ASN A 205 11.12 -10.14 1.49
CA ASN A 205 11.60 -11.19 2.38
C ASN A 205 10.84 -11.15 3.72
N GLN A 206 10.34 -12.30 4.16
CA GLN A 206 9.63 -12.41 5.44
C GLN A 206 10.62 -12.42 6.63
N ASP A 207 11.89 -12.74 6.35
CA ASP A 207 13.00 -12.49 7.27
C ASP A 207 13.75 -11.21 6.82
N PRO A 208 13.54 -10.07 7.51
CA PRO A 208 14.19 -8.81 7.18
C PRO A 208 15.69 -8.81 7.49
N GLU A 209 16.21 -9.77 8.27
CA GLU A 209 17.66 -9.93 8.47
C GLU A 209 18.32 -10.60 7.26
N GLN A 210 17.56 -11.42 6.53
CA GLN A 210 18.05 -12.16 5.35
C GLN A 210 17.83 -11.43 4.03
N GLY A 211 17.19 -10.25 4.03
CA GLY A 211 17.02 -9.45 2.83
C GLY A 211 16.14 -8.22 3.03
N ARG A 212 16.09 -7.35 2.03
CA ARG A 212 15.30 -6.11 2.10
C ARG A 212 13.81 -6.45 2.18
N ALA A 213 13.17 -5.92 3.21
CA ALA A 213 11.73 -5.99 3.43
C ALA A 213 11.13 -4.58 3.37
N CYS A 214 10.13 -4.37 2.52
CA CYS A 214 9.48 -3.07 2.36
C CYS A 214 8.20 -3.04 3.18
N ILE A 215 7.80 -1.90 3.76
CA ILE A 215 6.53 -1.82 4.47
C ILE A 215 5.36 -1.95 3.48
N SER A 216 4.39 -2.81 3.79
CA SER A 216 3.12 -2.91 3.07
C SER A 216 2.01 -2.12 3.78
N SER A 217 1.90 -2.32 5.09
CA SER A 217 0.91 -1.67 5.93
C SER A 217 1.34 -1.63 7.40
N LEU A 218 0.72 -0.73 8.15
CA LEU A 218 0.87 -0.58 9.59
C LEU A 218 -0.51 -0.57 10.23
N ALA A 219 -0.67 -1.27 11.35
CA ALA A 219 -1.82 -1.13 12.23
C ALA A 219 -1.35 -0.53 13.55
N ILE A 220 -1.86 0.66 13.87
CA ILE A 220 -1.46 1.46 15.05
C ILE A 220 -2.62 1.40 16.04
N SER A 221 -2.52 0.54 17.04
CA SER A 221 -3.58 0.25 18.01
C SER A 221 -3.30 0.90 19.35
N THR A 222 -4.35 1.37 20.01
CA THR A 222 -4.30 1.89 21.38
C THR A 222 -5.24 1.11 22.28
N GLN A 223 -4.75 0.71 23.44
CA GLN A 223 -5.58 0.11 24.49
C GLN A 223 -6.32 1.20 25.27
N ALA A 224 -7.53 0.87 25.74
CA ALA A 224 -8.34 1.75 26.58
C ALA A 224 -7.68 1.99 27.96
#